data_AF-I0XBZ8-F1
#
_entry.id   AF-I0XBZ8-F1
#
_cell.length_a   1.000
_cell.length_b   1.000
_cell.length_c   1.000
_cell.angle_alpha   90.00
_cell.angle_beta   90.00
_cell.angle_gamma   90.00
#
_symmetry.space_group_name_H-M   'P 1'
#
loop_
_entity.id
_entity.type
_entity.pdbx_description
1 polymer ?
#
loop_
_entity_poly.entity_id
_entity_poly.type
_entity_poly.pdbx_seq_one_letter_code
_entity_poly.pdbx_strand_id
1 'polypeptide(L)'
;MTDEELDIFFIETLKKALADMKECRDYVKDLGTPEYKDICQDYADDIDLLSSILKTVQTIDDLAEMDEESITAVYDFIATYADNFLIHPDSPQKEADLAEYDKLEELLDLFMDTEEEEV
;
A
#
# COMPACT_ATOMS: atom_id res chain seq x y z
N MET A 1 -12.76 8.09 10.02
CA MET A 1 -13.18 6.71 10.41
C MET A 1 -13.05 6.55 11.94
N THR A 2 -13.53 5.46 12.54
CA THR A 2 -13.06 5.06 13.88
C THR A 2 -11.66 4.43 13.80
N ASP A 3 -10.94 4.36 14.92
CA ASP A 3 -9.61 3.73 14.98
C ASP A 3 -9.65 2.27 14.50
N GLU A 4 -10.65 1.49 14.92
CA GLU A 4 -10.84 0.10 14.48
C GLU A 4 -11.12 0.00 12.96
N GLU A 5 -11.93 0.92 12.41
CA GLU A 5 -12.19 0.96 10.97
C GLU A 5 -10.94 1.33 10.17
N LEU A 6 -10.10 2.21 10.73
CA LEU A 6 -8.86 2.66 10.14
C LEU A 6 -7.80 1.54 10.14
N ASP A 7 -7.64 0.82 11.23
CA ASP A 7 -6.75 -0.36 11.32
C ASP A 7 -7.15 -1.46 10.32
N ILE A 8 -8.44 -1.74 10.22
CA ILE A 8 -8.96 -2.71 9.23
C ILE A 8 -8.62 -2.22 7.82
N PHE A 9 -8.91 -0.95 7.52
CA PHE A 9 -8.67 -0.38 6.20
C PHE A 9 -7.18 -0.37 5.83
N PHE A 10 -6.30 -0.05 6.78
CA PHE A 10 -4.86 -0.10 6.63
C PHE A 10 -4.38 -1.49 6.23
N ILE A 11 -4.76 -2.53 6.99
CA ILE A 11 -4.34 -3.91 6.69
C ILE A 11 -4.95 -4.42 5.39
N GLU A 12 -6.21 -4.09 5.08
CA GLU A 12 -6.82 -4.45 3.81
C GLU A 12 -6.11 -3.78 2.63
N THR A 13 -5.69 -2.52 2.76
CA THR A 13 -4.93 -1.79 1.74
C THR A 13 -3.59 -2.46 1.46
N LEU A 14 -2.83 -2.80 2.50
CA LEU A 14 -1.57 -3.54 2.35
C LEU A 14 -1.77 -4.91 1.69
N LYS A 15 -2.86 -5.62 2.02
CA LYS A 15 -3.19 -6.90 1.36
C LYS A 15 -3.55 -6.73 -0.12
N LYS A 16 -4.29 -5.67 -0.48
CA LYS A 16 -4.62 -5.35 -1.87
C LYS A 16 -3.36 -4.98 -2.66
N ALA A 17 -2.51 -4.11 -2.13
CA ALA A 17 -1.22 -3.77 -2.72
C ALA A 17 -0.35 -5.03 -2.98
N LEU A 18 -0.29 -5.95 -2.01
CA LEU A 18 0.43 -7.22 -2.18
C LEU A 18 -0.16 -8.10 -3.31
N ALA A 19 -1.48 -8.12 -3.45
CA ALA A 19 -2.14 -8.86 -4.52
C ALA A 19 -1.81 -8.25 -5.88
N ASP A 20 -1.92 -6.93 -6.01
CA ASP A 20 -1.63 -6.20 -7.24
C ASP A 20 -0.17 -6.39 -7.68
N MET A 21 0.79 -6.29 -6.75
CA MET A 21 2.21 -6.56 -7.06
C MET A 21 2.44 -7.98 -7.60
N LYS A 22 1.76 -8.99 -7.02
CA LYS A 22 1.85 -10.37 -7.50
C LYS A 22 1.29 -10.50 -8.91
N GLU A 23 0.16 -9.87 -9.19
CA GLU A 23 -0.46 -9.86 -10.51
C GLU A 23 0.42 -9.14 -11.54
N CYS A 24 0.99 -7.98 -11.19
CA CYS A 24 1.92 -7.24 -12.04
C CYS A 24 3.18 -8.07 -12.36
N ARG A 25 3.79 -8.69 -11.36
CA ARG A 25 4.96 -9.57 -11.57
C ARG A 25 4.63 -10.72 -12.51
N ASP A 26 3.49 -11.38 -12.31
CA ASP A 26 3.07 -12.50 -13.13
C ASP A 26 2.79 -12.05 -14.58
N TYR A 27 2.21 -10.85 -14.79
CA TYR A 27 2.05 -10.25 -16.10
C TYR A 27 3.39 -9.94 -16.80
N VAL A 28 4.34 -9.32 -16.10
CA VAL A 28 5.67 -9.00 -16.65
C VAL A 28 6.42 -10.28 -17.06
N LYS A 29 6.33 -11.33 -16.24
CA LYS A 29 6.91 -12.63 -16.54
C LYS A 29 6.40 -13.20 -17.87
N ASP A 30 5.12 -13.00 -18.18
CA ASP A 30 4.50 -13.48 -19.41
C ASP A 30 4.88 -12.64 -20.65
N LEU A 31 5.32 -11.39 -20.49
CA LEU A 31 5.77 -10.51 -21.58
C LEU A 31 7.15 -10.88 -22.16
N GLY A 32 8.01 -11.55 -21.37
CA GLY A 32 9.30 -12.07 -21.85
C GLY A 32 10.29 -11.01 -22.35
N THR A 33 10.27 -9.80 -21.79
CA THR A 33 11.18 -8.70 -22.18
C THR A 33 12.63 -8.97 -21.72
N PRO A 34 13.66 -8.35 -22.33
CA PRO A 34 15.05 -8.52 -21.88
C PRO A 34 15.29 -8.11 -20.42
N GLU A 35 14.52 -7.12 -19.94
CA GLU A 35 14.55 -6.57 -18.59
C GLU A 35 13.70 -7.37 -17.60
N TYR A 36 13.00 -8.43 -18.05
CA TYR A 36 12.03 -9.14 -17.20
C TYR A 36 12.65 -9.68 -15.92
N LYS A 37 13.92 -10.12 -15.96
CA LYS A 37 14.57 -10.72 -14.79
C LYS A 37 14.77 -9.72 -13.66
N ASP A 38 15.21 -8.52 -14.02
CA ASP A 38 15.50 -7.46 -13.06
C ASP A 38 14.17 -6.95 -12.49
N ILE A 39 13.19 -6.67 -13.35
CA ILE A 39 11.85 -6.24 -12.92
C ILE A 39 11.16 -7.31 -12.05
N CYS A 40 11.24 -8.60 -12.41
CA CYS A 40 10.66 -9.67 -11.58
C CYS A 40 11.39 -9.86 -10.26
N GLN A 41 12.69 -9.53 -10.18
CA GLN A 41 13.45 -9.58 -8.93
C GLN A 41 13.02 -8.43 -8.01
N ASP A 42 12.91 -7.22 -8.54
CA ASP A 42 12.43 -6.06 -7.78
C ASP A 42 11.05 -6.34 -7.17
N TYR A 43 10.09 -6.84 -7.98
CA TYR A 43 8.80 -7.27 -7.47
C TYR A 43 8.89 -8.40 -6.44
N ALA A 44 9.85 -9.32 -6.56
CA ALA A 44 9.99 -10.40 -5.59
C ALA A 44 10.48 -9.87 -4.24
N ASP A 45 11.41 -8.94 -4.24
CA ASP A 45 11.94 -8.29 -3.04
C ASP A 45 10.83 -7.47 -2.34
N ASP A 46 10.05 -6.69 -3.10
CA ASP A 46 8.91 -5.93 -2.57
C ASP A 46 7.81 -6.84 -2.00
N ILE A 47 7.48 -7.93 -2.70
CA ILE A 47 6.51 -8.93 -2.24
C ILE A 47 6.97 -9.57 -0.93
N ASP A 48 8.26 -9.91 -0.82
CA ASP A 48 8.81 -10.53 0.38
C ASP A 48 8.82 -9.55 1.56
N LEU A 49 9.17 -8.28 1.32
CA LEU A 49 9.13 -7.21 2.32
C LEU A 49 7.71 -6.98 2.83
N LEU A 50 6.74 -6.72 1.94
CA LEU A 50 5.35 -6.50 2.34
C LEU A 50 4.73 -7.74 3.00
N SER A 51 5.06 -8.94 2.52
CA SER A 51 4.63 -10.19 3.16
C SER A 51 5.25 -10.38 4.55
N SER A 52 6.43 -9.82 4.82
CA SER A 52 7.05 -9.82 6.14
C SER A 52 6.34 -8.85 7.07
N ILE A 53 6.11 -7.62 6.61
CA ILE A 53 5.36 -6.58 7.32
C ILE A 53 3.97 -7.09 7.73
N LEU A 54 3.21 -7.68 6.81
CA LEU A 54 1.87 -8.20 7.08
C LEU A 54 1.81 -9.36 8.08
N LYS A 55 2.95 -9.98 8.42
CA LYS A 55 3.02 -11.00 9.49
C LYS A 55 3.21 -10.38 10.87
N THR A 56 3.78 -9.19 10.94
CA THR A 56 4.14 -8.52 12.19
C THR A 56 3.19 -7.40 12.54
N VAL A 57 2.65 -6.71 11.53
CA VAL A 57 1.75 -5.55 11.67
C VAL A 57 0.31 -6.00 11.51
N GLN A 58 -0.54 -5.65 12.47
CA GLN A 58 -1.99 -5.88 12.46
C GLN A 58 -2.78 -4.58 12.68
N THR A 59 -2.16 -3.53 13.22
CA THR A 59 -2.74 -2.20 13.43
C THR A 59 -1.74 -1.11 13.05
N ILE A 60 -2.19 0.14 12.99
CA ILE A 60 -1.32 1.30 12.77
C ILE A 60 -0.39 1.52 13.97
N ASP A 61 -0.86 1.24 15.19
CA ASP A 61 -0.03 1.36 16.41
C ASP A 61 1.20 0.44 16.37
N ASP A 62 1.12 -0.72 15.70
CA ASP A 62 2.26 -1.64 15.54
C ASP A 62 3.41 -1.01 14.74
N LEU A 63 3.15 0.04 13.94
CA LEU A 63 4.19 0.77 13.20
C LEU A 63 5.19 1.44 14.14
N ALA A 64 4.77 1.84 15.35
CA ALA A 64 5.67 2.46 16.34
C ALA A 64 6.76 1.50 16.85
N GLU A 65 6.57 0.19 16.70
CA GLU A 65 7.57 -0.83 17.06
C GLU A 65 8.51 -1.20 15.89
N MET A 66 8.24 -0.68 14.70
CA MET A 66 9.04 -0.93 13.51
C MET A 66 10.21 0.05 13.38
N ASP A 67 11.22 -0.33 12.62
CA ASP A 67 12.28 0.59 12.21
C ASP A 67 11.80 1.55 11.10
N GLU A 68 12.49 2.68 10.99
CA GLU A 68 12.17 3.76 10.04
C GLU A 68 12.17 3.31 8.57
N GLU A 69 13.04 2.37 8.21
CA GLU A 69 13.10 1.81 6.85
C GLU A 69 11.81 1.02 6.54
N SER A 70 11.35 0.20 7.49
CA SER A 70 10.10 -0.54 7.36
C SER A 70 8.86 0.36 7.37
N ILE A 71 8.84 1.42 8.17
CA ILE A 71 7.75 2.42 8.16
C ILE A 71 7.70 3.13 6.81
N THR A 72 8.87 3.53 6.28
CA THR A 72 8.98 4.13 4.95
C THR A 72 8.46 3.19 3.86
N ALA A 73 8.81 1.90 3.94
CA ALA A 73 8.30 0.90 3.00
C ALA A 73 6.77 0.75 3.08
N VAL A 74 6.18 0.76 4.28
CA VAL A 74 4.72 0.74 4.46
C VAL A 74 4.07 1.94 3.75
N TYR A 75 4.61 3.14 3.97
CA TYR A 75 4.16 4.34 3.29
C TYR A 75 4.26 4.20 1.77
N ASP A 76 5.41 3.77 1.25
CA ASP A 76 5.65 3.62 -0.19
C ASP A 76 4.65 2.63 -0.84
N PHE A 77 4.31 1.54 -0.15
CA PHE A 77 3.30 0.59 -0.63
C PHE A 77 1.90 1.20 -0.71
N ILE A 78 1.50 1.98 0.31
CA ILE A 78 0.18 2.65 0.32
C ILE A 78 0.16 3.75 -0.73
N ALA A 79 1.21 4.56 -0.83
CA ALA A 79 1.32 5.65 -1.79
C ALA A 79 1.27 5.11 -3.23
N THR A 80 2.02 4.04 -3.51
CA THR A 80 2.00 3.38 -4.82
C THR A 80 0.61 2.82 -5.13
N TYR A 81 -0.07 2.23 -4.15
CA TYR A 81 -1.44 1.72 -4.35
C TYR A 81 -2.43 2.86 -4.63
N ALA A 82 -2.33 3.98 -3.90
CA ALA A 82 -3.17 5.16 -4.10
C ALA A 82 -2.93 5.82 -5.47
N ASP A 83 -1.67 5.96 -5.89
CA ASP A 83 -1.29 6.52 -7.20
C ASP A 83 -1.84 5.70 -8.37
N ASN A 84 -1.98 4.39 -8.19
CA ASN A 84 -2.53 3.48 -9.20
C ASN A 84 -4.05 3.25 -9.03
N PHE A 85 -4.69 3.87 -8.05
CA PHE A 85 -6.11 3.69 -7.79
C PHE A 85 -6.96 4.34 -8.89
N LEU A 86 -7.80 3.53 -9.55
CA LEU A 86 -8.59 3.97 -10.70
C LEU A 86 -10.01 4.38 -10.27
N ILE A 87 -10.31 5.68 -10.38
CA ILE A 87 -11.68 6.19 -10.21
C ILE A 87 -12.42 6.12 -11.54
N HIS A 88 -13.57 5.46 -11.57
CA HIS A 88 -14.38 5.32 -12.78
C HIS A 88 -15.39 6.48 -12.91
N PRO A 89 -15.12 7.53 -13.73
CA PRO A 89 -15.83 8.81 -13.64
C PRO A 89 -17.30 8.78 -14.08
N ASP A 90 -17.69 7.78 -14.86
CA ASP A 90 -19.04 7.60 -15.44
C ASP A 90 -19.70 6.28 -15.00
N SER A 91 -19.20 5.68 -13.92
CA SER A 91 -19.68 4.42 -13.39
C SER A 91 -20.59 4.63 -12.18
N PRO A 92 -21.61 3.77 -11.94
CA PRO A 92 -22.34 3.75 -10.67
C PRO A 92 -21.44 3.58 -9.44
N GLN A 93 -20.22 3.07 -9.64
CA GLN A 93 -19.19 2.89 -8.62
C GLN A 93 -18.45 4.18 -8.25
N LYS A 94 -18.57 5.27 -9.02
CA LYS A 94 -17.77 6.50 -8.82
C LYS A 94 -17.80 7.02 -7.38
N GLU A 95 -18.98 7.10 -6.77
CA GLU A 95 -19.11 7.60 -5.39
C GLU A 95 -18.42 6.68 -4.38
N ALA A 96 -18.42 5.37 -4.62
CA ALA A 96 -17.70 4.41 -3.81
C ALA A 96 -16.18 4.50 -4.04
N ASP A 97 -15.74 4.63 -5.30
CA ASP A 97 -14.33 4.81 -5.66
C ASP A 97 -13.77 6.08 -5.00
N LEU A 98 -14.51 7.20 -5.06
CA LEU A 98 -14.12 8.46 -4.41
C LEU A 98 -14.05 8.30 -2.88
N ALA A 99 -15.06 7.68 -2.28
CA ALA A 99 -15.05 7.46 -0.83
C ALA A 99 -13.96 6.49 -0.37
N GLU A 100 -13.52 5.56 -1.22
CA GLU A 100 -12.37 4.69 -0.93
C GLU A 100 -11.06 5.45 -1.10
N TYR A 101 -10.95 6.31 -2.12
CA TYR A 101 -9.81 7.17 -2.32
C TYR A 101 -9.63 8.20 -1.19
N ASP A 102 -10.70 8.83 -0.71
CA ASP A 102 -10.67 9.73 0.45
C ASP A 102 -10.08 9.03 1.69
N LYS A 103 -10.37 7.74 1.89
CA LYS A 103 -9.78 6.95 2.99
C LYS A 103 -8.30 6.64 2.79
N LEU A 104 -7.86 6.47 1.54
CA LEU A 104 -6.44 6.30 1.22
C LEU A 104 -5.66 7.59 1.52
N GLU A 105 -6.24 8.75 1.20
CA GLU A 105 -5.66 10.05 1.58
C GLU A 105 -5.58 10.18 3.11
N GLU A 106 -6.67 9.90 3.84
CA GLU A 106 -6.65 9.89 5.32
C GLU A 106 -5.55 8.97 5.89
N LEU A 107 -5.29 7.83 5.25
CA LEU A 107 -4.26 6.88 5.68
C LEU A 107 -2.84 7.39 5.41
N LEU A 108 -2.62 8.04 4.27
CA LEU A 108 -1.32 8.62 3.89
C LEU A 108 -0.96 9.83 4.76
N ASP A 109 -1.95 10.64 5.14
CA ASP A 109 -1.74 11.80 6.00
C ASP A 109 -1.16 11.43 7.37
N LEU A 110 -1.44 10.22 7.89
CA LEU A 110 -0.86 9.72 9.14
C LEU A 110 0.67 9.62 9.10
N PHE A 111 1.24 9.38 7.92
CA PHE A 111 2.68 9.32 7.73
C PHE A 111 3.29 10.72 7.55
N MET A 112 2.49 11.71 7.14
CA MET A 112 2.94 13.10 6.97
C MET A 112 2.88 13.92 8.27
N ASP A 113 1.94 13.61 9.17
CA ASP A 113 1.76 14.31 10.45
C ASP A 113 2.88 14.02 11.48
N THR A 114 3.83 13.12 11.18
CA THR A 114 4.97 12.84 12.07
C THR A 114 6.11 13.87 12.00
N GLU A 115 6.04 14.88 11.12
CA GLU A 115 7.02 15.99 11.09
C GLU A 115 6.65 17.21 11.97
N GLU A 116 5.46 17.27 12.59
CA GLU A 116 5.02 18.42 13.42
C GLU A 116 4.86 18.10 14.92
N GLU A 117 5.90 17.59 15.61
CA GLU A 117 5.96 17.65 17.07
C GLU A 117 7.36 18.05 17.60
N GLU A 118 7.88 19.19 17.14
CA GLU A 118 8.89 19.98 17.86
C GLU A 118 8.49 21.47 17.91
N VAL A 119 7.76 21.91 18.95
CA VAL A 119 7.78 23.31 19.46
C VAL A 119 7.48 23.41 20.95
#